data_AF-A0A0F8YG99-F1
#
_entry.id   AF-A0A0F8YG99-F1
#
_cell.length_a   1.000
_cell.length_b   1.000
_cell.length_c   1.000
_cell.angle_alpha   90.00
_cell.angle_beta   90.00
_cell.angle_gamma   90.00
#
_symmetry.space_group_name_H-M   'P 1'
#
loop_
_entity.id
_entity.type
_entity.pdbx_description
1 polymer ?
#
loop_
_entity_poly.entity_id
_entity_poly.type
_entity_poly.pdbx_seq_one_letter_code
_entity_poly.pdbx_strand_id
1 'polypeptide(L)' 'MNEKPKKPLKPGVCHPWEEKRKEYEEIRGDENVVKEQHEWFDEQLYQFLWLMVSHY' A
#
# COMPACT_ATOMS: atom_id res chain seq x y z
N MET A 1 6.26 -14.22 -19.06
CA MET A 1 5.66 -13.61 -17.84
C MET A 1 4.47 -12.81 -18.31
N ASN A 2 3.25 -13.16 -17.86
CA ASN A 2 2.02 -12.48 -18.24
C ASN A 2 1.92 -11.19 -17.40
N GLU A 3 2.49 -10.10 -17.90
CA GLU A 3 2.50 -8.81 -17.21
C GLU A 3 1.13 -8.17 -17.38
N LYS A 4 0.28 -8.27 -16.35
CA LYS A 4 -1.01 -7.55 -16.32
C LYS A 4 -0.70 -6.05 -16.34
N PRO A 5 -1.43 -5.22 -17.10
CA PRO A 5 -1.17 -3.78 -17.15
C PRO A 5 -1.31 -3.19 -15.75
N LYS A 6 -0.19 -2.71 -15.19
CA LYS A 6 -0.17 -2.00 -13.90
C LYS A 6 -0.98 -0.72 -14.06
N LYS A 7 -2.14 -0.65 -13.40
CA LYS A 7 -2.86 0.62 -13.28
C LYS A 7 -1.94 1.64 -12.62
N PRO A 8 -1.95 2.91 -13.05
CA PRO A 8 -1.15 3.93 -12.40
C PRO A 8 -1.58 4.04 -10.94
N LEU A 9 -0.62 3.83 -10.03
CA LEU A 9 -0.83 4.02 -8.60
C LEU A 9 -0.92 5.52 -8.29
N LYS A 10 -1.72 5.86 -7.28
CA LYS A 10 -1.73 7.22 -6.76
C LYS A 10 -0.39 7.49 -6.04
N PRO A 11 0.11 8.74 -6.05
CA PRO A 11 1.25 9.12 -5.21
C PRO A 11 0.99 8.74 -3.74
N GLY A 12 2.01 8.23 -3.05
CA GLY A 12 1.89 7.77 -1.66
C GLY A 12 1.34 6.36 -1.49
N VAL A 13 0.94 5.67 -2.57
CA VAL A 13 0.45 4.29 -2.51
C VAL A 13 1.50 3.36 -3.14
N CYS A 14 2.15 2.51 -2.33
CA CYS A 14 2.99 1.43 -2.81
C CYS A 14 2.15 0.20 -3.17
N HIS A 15 1.10 -0.11 -2.39
CA HIS A 15 0.20 -1.24 -2.65
C HIS A 15 -1.26 -0.86 -2.44
N PRO A 16 -2.13 -1.00 -3.46
CA PRO A 16 -3.55 -0.76 -3.30
C PRO A 16 -4.17 -1.66 -2.23
N TRP A 17 -5.06 -1.09 -1.40
CA TRP A 17 -5.82 -1.84 -0.40
C TRP A 17 -6.53 -3.06 -1.01
N GLU A 18 -7.11 -2.93 -2.20
CA GLU A 18 -7.81 -4.03 -2.89
C GLU A 18 -6.91 -5.26 -3.17
N GLU A 19 -5.61 -5.04 -3.34
CA GLU A 19 -4.66 -6.14 -3.50
C GLU A 19 -4.16 -6.62 -2.15
N LYS A 20 -3.80 -5.70 -1.25
CA LYS A 20 -3.30 -6.05 0.08
C LYS A 20 -4.30 -6.79 0.93
N ARG A 21 -5.58 -6.43 0.89
CA ARG A 21 -6.66 -7.09 1.63
C ARG A 21 -6.72 -8.60 1.38
N LYS A 22 -6.32 -9.07 0.20
CA LYS A 22 -6.30 -10.50 -0.19
C LYS A 22 -5.22 -11.30 0.54
N GLU A 23 -4.18 -10.63 1.03
CA GLU A 23 -3.09 -11.23 1.80
C GLU A 23 -3.45 -11.33 3.29
N TYR A 24 -4.33 -10.46 3.78
CA TYR A 24 -4.83 -10.53 5.15
C TYR A 24 -5.82 -11.69 5.31
N GLU A 25 -5.73 -12.38 6.45
CA GLU A 25 -6.75 -13.31 6.89
C GLU A 25 -8.12 -12.61 7.11
N GLU A 26 -9.13 -13.35 7.57
CA GLU A 26 -10.42 -12.76 7.92
C GLU A 26 -10.25 -11.67 8.98
N ILE A 27 -10.66 -10.44 8.64
CA ILE A 27 -10.69 -9.32 9.57
C ILE A 27 -11.96 -9.48 10.42
N ARG A 28 -11.78 -9.78 11.71
CA ARG A 28 -12.89 -9.94 12.68
C ARG A 28 -13.40 -8.63 13.27
N GLY A 29 -12.69 -7.53 13.03
CA GLY A 29 -13.03 -6.18 13.50
C GLY A 29 -13.52 -5.27 12.38
N ASP A 30 -13.44 -3.96 12.59
CA ASP A 30 -13.79 -2.98 11.57
C ASP A 30 -12.72 -2.94 10.47
N GLU A 31 -13.10 -3.34 9.25
CA GLU A 31 -12.21 -3.33 8.09
C GLU A 31 -11.74 -1.93 7.72
N ASN A 32 -12.55 -0.89 7.97
CA ASN A 32 -12.17 0.48 7.64
C ASN A 32 -10.97 0.94 8.50
N VAL A 33 -10.93 0.58 9.77
CA VAL A 33 -9.81 0.92 10.66
C VAL A 33 -8.51 0.27 10.18
N VAL A 34 -8.57 -1.01 9.77
CA VAL A 34 -7.39 -1.72 9.25
C VAL A 34 -6.93 -1.10 7.94
N LYS A 35 -7.89 -0.76 7.05
CA LYS A 35 -7.61 -0.08 5.79
C LYS A 35 -6.94 1.26 6.01
N GLU A 36 -7.51 2.13 6.84
CA GLU A 36 -6.97 3.46 7.12
C GLU A 36 -5.56 3.38 7.69
N GLN A 37 -5.33 2.47 8.64
CA GLN A 37 -4.01 2.27 9.23
C GLN A 37 -3.00 1.75 8.19
N HIS A 38 -3.43 0.84 7.32
CA HIS A 38 -2.58 0.32 6.24
C HIS A 38 -2.21 1.42 5.24
N GLU A 39 -3.19 2.18 4.75
CA GLU A 39 -2.97 3.28 3.81
C GLU A 39 -2.06 4.37 4.42
N TRP A 40 -2.22 4.67 5.72
CA TRP A 40 -1.33 5.58 6.43
C TRP A 40 0.11 5.05 6.49
N PHE A 41 0.30 3.77 6.85
CA PHE A 41 1.64 3.16 6.85
C PHE A 41 2.27 3.15 5.46
N ASP A 42 1.49 2.87 4.42
CA ASP A 42 1.97 2.82 3.04
C ASP A 42 2.48 4.19 2.56
N GLU A 43 1.78 5.27 2.94
CA GLU A 43 2.23 6.64 2.67
C GLU A 43 3.55 6.96 3.38
N GLN A 44 3.67 6.60 4.67
CA GLN A 44 4.90 6.82 5.43
C GLN A 44 6.08 6.02 4.86
N LEU A 45 5.84 4.76 4.47
CA LEU A 45 6.84 3.91 3.81
C LEU A 45 7.25 4.48 2.46
N TYR A 46 6.31 4.95 1.65
CA TYR A 46 6.58 5.61 0.38
C TYR A 46 7.51 6.81 0.57
N GLN A 47 7.21 7.69 1.53
CA GLN A 47 8.04 8.86 1.85
C GLN A 47 9.43 8.45 2.35
N PHE A 48 9.51 7.43 3.21
CA PHE A 48 10.78 6.92 3.72
C PHE A 48 11.66 6.35 2.61
N LEU A 49 11.09 5.53 1.72
CA LEU A 49 11.81 4.99 0.56
C LEU A 49 12.28 6.10 -0.37
N TRP A 50 11.41 7.09 -0.63
CA TRP A 50 11.78 8.26 -1.43
C TRP A 50 12.95 9.03 -0.82
N LEU A 51 12.92 9.28 0.50
CA LEU A 51 14.03 9.92 1.22
C LEU A 51 15.33 9.11 1.08
N MET A 52 15.28 7.79 1.28
CA MET A 52 16.48 6.96 1.16
C MET A 52 17.08 7.00 -0.25
N VAL A 53 16.25 6.96 -1.30
CA VAL A 53 16.73 7.02 -2.69
C VAL A 53 17.19 8.42 -3.08
N SER A 54 16.60 9.48 -2.51
CA SER A 54 16.94 10.86 -2.84
C SER A 54 18.19 11.37 -2.13
N HIS A 55 18.57 10.77 -1.00
CA HIS A 55 19.71 11.19 -0.17
C HIS A 55 20.95 10.28 -0.31
N TYR A 56 21.01 9.44 -1.37
CA TYR A 56 22.16 8.64 -1.78
C TYR A 56 22.66 9.09 -3.16
#